data_AF-C5BLC6-F1
#
_entry.id   AF-C5BLC6-F1
#
_cell.length_a   1.000
_cell.length_b   1.000
_cell.length_c   1.000
_cell.angle_alpha   90.00
_cell.angle_beta   90.00
_cell.angle_gamma   90.00
#
_symmetry.space_group_name_H-M   'P 1'
#
loop_
_entity.id
_entity.type
_entity.pdbx_description
1 polymer ?
#
loop_
_entity_poly.entity_id
_entity_poly.type
_entity_poly.pdbx_seq_one_letter_code
_entity_poly.pdbx_strand_id
1 'polypeptide(L)'
;MRLCCIFILLLLQACQTLDEPIPEKYTGETAQISDSITRRTASTGEIYYLESISGQKVDNALIQTRQRSGSSPLTAVLVSLAVGAPAYGSSAAATYTPLERKVPAGDQDLHVVGVLRKQITGGTSPLKVEADFTLHMEANKKYYIRGRIEEPIAAIWIENFAGKIVTPVVQSQLLSGRPVQLKTEIVDPADYQKLIATTPQESFFTLKYGDSYDYVLAKLGNPNNQAFKPSHGGPAKTRFFYDDFGEVRFLDYENGVVFVEQVLPTALTEKSQAANLKRIFYIGNKLAIQNLAKAYPDAESVDVEILDILAEKVWQERFTDDDHISDTMAWFCKALAKFGDGRYRDFIGKVANTATTKRLIRHATNTYKKMPPSSTEQFTVIENPAG
;
A
#
# COMPACT_ATOMS: atom_id res chain seq x y z
N MET A 1 -50.25 0.22 30.94
CA MET A 1 -49.60 -0.61 29.89
C MET A 1 -49.58 0.04 28.50
N ARG A 2 -50.65 0.69 28.01
CA ARG A 2 -50.66 1.30 26.65
C ARG A 2 -49.72 2.49 26.44
N LEU A 3 -49.38 3.25 27.49
CA LEU A 3 -48.44 4.39 27.37
C LEU A 3 -46.97 3.97 27.23
N CYS A 4 -46.62 2.75 27.65
CA CYS A 4 -45.22 2.26 27.64
C CYS A 4 -44.81 1.75 26.25
N CYS A 5 -45.76 1.25 25.44
CA CYS A 5 -45.50 0.80 24.07
C CYS A 5 -45.25 1.94 23.08
N ILE A 6 -45.77 3.15 23.32
CA ILE A 6 -45.59 4.30 22.42
C ILE A 6 -44.17 4.89 22.56
N PHE A 7 -43.56 4.82 23.75
CA PHE A 7 -42.20 5.31 23.98
C PHE A 7 -41.13 4.40 23.36
N ILE A 8 -41.39 3.08 23.30
CA ILE A 8 -40.48 2.10 22.67
C ILE A 8 -40.48 2.23 21.14
N LEU A 9 -41.61 2.63 20.52
CA LEU A 9 -41.69 2.88 19.08
C LEU A 9 -40.96 4.16 18.63
N LEU A 10 -40.88 5.18 19.50
CA LEU A 10 -40.11 6.41 19.22
C LEU A 10 -38.58 6.22 19.31
N LEU A 11 -38.11 5.23 20.07
CA LEU A 11 -36.69 4.91 20.21
C LEU A 11 -36.13 4.04 19.07
N LEU A 12 -36.98 3.54 18.17
CA LEU A 12 -36.59 2.61 17.09
C LEU A 12 -36.27 3.29 15.74
N GLN A 13 -36.30 4.63 15.65
CA GLN A 13 -36.13 5.33 14.36
C GLN A 13 -34.80 6.07 14.15
N ALA A 14 -33.77 5.83 14.97
CA ALA A 14 -32.44 6.40 14.72
C ALA A 14 -31.60 5.54 13.75
N CYS A 15 -32.18 5.06 12.65
CA CYS A 15 -31.36 4.60 11.51
C CYS A 15 -30.74 5.85 10.90
N GLN A 16 -29.49 6.16 11.29
CA GLN A 16 -28.72 7.22 10.65
C GLN A 16 -28.56 6.88 9.17
N THR A 17 -29.35 7.53 8.32
CA THR A 17 -29.18 7.49 6.87
C THR A 17 -27.82 8.09 6.54
N LEU A 18 -27.07 7.44 5.64
CA LEU A 18 -25.86 8.02 5.09
C LEU A 18 -26.29 8.99 3.99
N ASP A 19 -25.80 10.21 4.04
CA ASP A 19 -26.16 11.24 3.08
C ASP A 19 -25.29 11.08 1.83
N GLU A 20 -25.89 11.28 0.65
CA GLU A 20 -25.11 11.46 -0.57
C GLU A 20 -24.34 12.78 -0.47
N PRO A 21 -23.03 12.80 -0.79
CA PRO A 21 -22.21 14.02 -0.73
C PRO A 21 -22.75 15.19 -1.55
N ILE A 22 -23.58 14.88 -2.56
CA ILE A 22 -24.20 15.86 -3.45
C ILE A 22 -25.68 15.94 -3.09
N PRO A 23 -26.20 17.13 -2.73
CA PRO A 23 -27.63 17.32 -2.52
C PRO A 23 -28.43 16.93 -3.78
N GLU A 24 -29.60 16.30 -3.60
CA GLU A 24 -30.45 15.75 -4.69
C GLU A 24 -30.77 16.75 -5.83
N LYS A 25 -30.67 18.06 -5.56
CA LYS A 25 -30.95 19.15 -6.52
C LYS A 25 -29.73 19.99 -6.89
N TYR A 26 -28.54 19.53 -6.56
CA TYR A 26 -27.31 20.25 -6.90
C TYR A 26 -27.06 20.15 -8.40
N THR A 27 -26.95 21.31 -9.05
CA THR A 27 -26.69 21.45 -10.50
C THR A 27 -25.35 22.11 -10.80
N GLY A 28 -24.57 22.41 -9.76
CA GLY A 28 -23.24 23.00 -9.89
C GLY A 28 -22.20 22.00 -10.39
N GLU A 29 -21.00 22.51 -10.64
CA GLU A 29 -19.87 21.68 -11.04
C GLU A 29 -19.42 20.78 -9.88
N THR A 30 -18.91 19.60 -10.21
CA THR A 30 -18.49 18.61 -9.21
C THR A 30 -17.02 18.25 -9.36
N ALA A 31 -16.36 17.96 -8.25
CA ALA A 31 -15.08 17.27 -8.21
C ALA A 31 -15.27 15.79 -7.83
N GLN A 32 -14.19 15.00 -7.89
CA GLN A 32 -14.17 13.62 -7.43
C GLN A 32 -13.15 13.43 -6.30
N ILE A 33 -13.52 12.67 -5.28
CA ILE A 33 -12.60 12.26 -4.21
C ILE A 33 -12.69 10.75 -3.98
N SER A 34 -11.53 10.10 -3.94
CA SER A 34 -11.39 8.66 -3.76
C SER A 34 -10.75 8.33 -2.44
N ASP A 35 -11.29 7.31 -1.79
CA ASP A 35 -10.60 6.60 -0.71
C ASP A 35 -9.39 5.86 -1.27
N SER A 36 -8.41 5.52 -0.42
CA SER A 36 -7.28 4.67 -0.81
C SER A 36 -7.01 3.57 0.21
N ILE A 37 -6.44 2.48 -0.29
CA ILE A 37 -6.24 1.26 0.48
C ILE A 37 -4.85 0.73 0.17
N THR A 38 -4.13 0.30 1.20
CA THR A 38 -2.84 -0.36 1.04
C THR A 38 -2.91 -1.73 1.68
N ARG A 39 -2.78 -2.79 0.88
CA ARG A 39 -2.70 -4.15 1.40
C ARG A 39 -1.30 -4.42 1.94
N ARG A 40 -1.20 -4.77 3.23
CA ARG A 40 0.08 -5.23 3.83
C ARG A 40 0.26 -6.73 3.67
N THR A 41 -0.78 -7.48 4.01
CA THR A 41 -0.79 -8.95 4.00
C THR A 41 -2.12 -9.46 3.47
N ALA A 42 -2.36 -10.78 3.48
CA ALA A 42 -3.70 -11.31 3.23
C ALA A 42 -4.73 -10.91 4.30
N SER A 43 -4.25 -10.57 5.49
CA SER A 43 -5.07 -10.35 6.67
C SER A 43 -4.97 -8.94 7.25
N THR A 44 -4.18 -8.05 6.63
CA THR A 44 -3.89 -6.72 7.17
C THR A 44 -3.87 -5.69 6.06
N GLY A 45 -4.56 -4.57 6.28
CA GLY A 45 -4.64 -3.46 5.34
C GLY A 45 -4.71 -2.11 6.03
N GLU A 46 -4.18 -1.10 5.36
CA GLU A 46 -4.34 0.31 5.69
C GLU A 46 -5.50 0.86 4.86
N ILE A 47 -6.41 1.60 5.49
CA ILE A 47 -7.57 2.18 4.83
C ILE A 47 -7.57 3.68 5.15
N TYR A 48 -7.64 4.50 4.10
CA TYR A 48 -7.72 5.95 4.18
C TYR A 48 -9.00 6.39 3.49
N TYR A 49 -9.90 7.04 4.23
CA TYR A 49 -11.23 7.31 3.73
C TYR A 49 -11.79 8.64 4.23
N LEU A 50 -12.74 9.18 3.47
CA LEU A 50 -13.56 10.31 3.87
C LEU A 50 -14.66 9.84 4.81
N GLU A 51 -14.73 10.36 6.01
CA GLU A 51 -15.79 10.02 6.97
C GLU A 51 -16.93 11.04 6.92
N SER A 52 -16.65 12.34 6.75
CA SER A 52 -17.69 13.37 6.61
C SER A 52 -17.28 14.54 5.73
N ILE A 53 -18.29 15.25 5.20
CA ILE A 53 -18.15 16.51 4.47
C ILE A 53 -19.05 17.54 5.14
N SER A 54 -18.48 18.68 5.55
CA SER A 54 -19.20 19.74 6.27
C SER A 54 -20.01 19.20 7.47
N GLY A 55 -19.44 18.23 8.19
CA GLY A 55 -20.04 17.56 9.34
C GLY A 55 -21.08 16.49 9.02
N GLN A 56 -21.47 16.30 7.75
CA GLN A 56 -22.39 15.25 7.33
C GLN A 56 -21.63 13.96 7.01
N LYS A 57 -22.00 12.86 7.67
CA LYS A 57 -21.37 11.56 7.43
C LYS A 57 -21.71 11.07 6.02
N VAL A 58 -20.69 10.61 5.31
CA VAL A 58 -20.82 10.06 3.97
C VAL A 58 -20.55 8.57 3.97
N ASP A 59 -21.07 7.87 2.97
CA ASP A 59 -20.66 6.49 2.71
C ASP A 59 -19.15 6.43 2.41
N ASN A 60 -18.50 5.34 2.84
CA ASN A 60 -17.05 5.20 2.75
C ASN A 60 -16.62 3.76 2.53
N ALA A 61 -15.36 3.57 2.11
CA ALA A 61 -14.81 2.26 1.82
C ALA A 61 -14.96 1.28 2.99
N LEU A 62 -14.90 1.75 4.24
CA LEU A 62 -15.07 0.89 5.42
C LEU A 62 -16.54 0.43 5.57
N ILE A 63 -17.51 1.33 5.37
CA ILE A 63 -18.94 1.03 5.41
C ILE A 63 -19.32 0.08 4.27
N GLN A 64 -18.95 0.39 3.02
CA GLN A 64 -19.26 -0.46 1.87
C GLN A 64 -18.66 -1.86 2.01
N THR A 65 -17.43 -1.95 2.51
CA THR A 65 -16.80 -3.24 2.81
C THR A 65 -17.63 -4.04 3.81
N ARG A 66 -18.15 -3.40 4.88
CA ARG A 66 -19.02 -4.07 5.86
C ARG A 66 -20.35 -4.49 5.26
N GLN A 67 -21.00 -3.63 4.48
CA GLN A 67 -22.30 -3.92 3.88
C GLN A 67 -22.23 -5.10 2.92
N ARG A 68 -21.22 -5.14 2.05
CA ARG A 68 -21.05 -6.24 1.08
C ARG A 68 -20.75 -7.58 1.74
N SER A 69 -20.17 -7.55 2.92
CA SER A 69 -19.64 -8.76 3.55
C SER A 69 -20.54 -9.31 4.68
N GLY A 70 -21.69 -8.68 4.93
CA GLY A 70 -22.68 -9.11 5.91
C GLY A 70 -22.34 -8.78 7.36
N SER A 71 -23.24 -9.13 8.29
CA SER A 71 -23.21 -8.73 9.72
C SER A 71 -22.09 -9.35 10.57
N SER A 72 -21.06 -9.96 9.96
CA SER A 72 -19.86 -10.41 10.67
C SER A 72 -18.72 -9.41 10.47
N PRO A 73 -18.52 -8.44 11.38
CA PRO A 73 -17.48 -7.41 11.25
C PRO A 73 -16.05 -7.96 11.27
N LEU A 74 -15.85 -9.24 11.59
CA LEU A 74 -14.53 -9.86 11.83
C LEU A 74 -14.07 -10.77 10.70
N THR A 75 -14.99 -11.52 10.08
CA THR A 75 -14.64 -12.43 8.96
C THR A 75 -14.63 -11.69 7.62
N ALA A 76 -15.27 -10.53 7.57
CA ALA A 76 -15.83 -9.98 6.35
C ALA A 76 -15.26 -8.58 5.99
N VAL A 77 -14.39 -8.01 6.84
CA VAL A 77 -13.48 -6.91 6.41
C VAL A 77 -12.58 -7.37 5.24
N LEU A 78 -12.55 -8.68 4.95
CA LEU A 78 -11.66 -9.29 3.99
C LEU A 78 -12.27 -10.41 3.11
N VAL A 79 -13.60 -10.52 2.96
CA VAL A 79 -14.22 -11.53 2.06
C VAL A 79 -15.52 -11.01 1.42
N SER A 80 -15.47 -10.55 0.15
CA SER A 80 -16.26 -11.11 -0.96
C SER A 80 -16.22 -10.24 -2.23
N LEU A 81 -15.81 -10.86 -3.34
CA LEU A 81 -16.54 -10.84 -4.61
C LEU A 81 -16.25 -12.17 -5.30
N ALA A 82 -16.99 -13.19 -4.88
CA ALA A 82 -17.27 -14.35 -5.70
C ALA A 82 -18.79 -14.53 -5.64
N VAL A 83 -19.49 -13.91 -6.58
CA VAL A 83 -20.85 -14.32 -6.90
C VAL A 83 -20.71 -15.75 -7.45
N GLY A 84 -21.08 -16.75 -6.65
CA GLY A 84 -21.23 -18.14 -7.10
C GLY A 84 -20.02 -19.08 -6.94
N ALA A 85 -19.62 -19.41 -5.71
CA ALA A 85 -19.09 -20.74 -5.38
C ALA A 85 -19.17 -21.01 -3.87
N PRO A 86 -19.80 -22.12 -3.42
CA PRO A 86 -19.68 -22.55 -2.04
C PRO A 86 -18.38 -23.36 -1.89
N ALA A 87 -17.38 -22.83 -1.19
CA ALA A 87 -16.27 -23.65 -0.70
C ALA A 87 -15.64 -23.04 0.54
N TYR A 88 -16.10 -23.53 1.69
CA TYR A 88 -15.34 -23.60 2.93
C TYR A 88 -13.88 -24.00 2.61
N GLY A 89 -12.90 -23.18 3.04
CA GLY A 89 -11.51 -23.64 3.20
C GLY A 89 -10.44 -22.99 2.32
N SER A 90 -10.76 -22.03 1.43
CA SER A 90 -9.72 -21.24 0.77
C SER A 90 -9.71 -19.82 1.33
N SER A 91 -8.52 -19.32 1.69
CA SER A 91 -8.31 -17.95 2.16
C SER A 91 -8.56 -16.98 1.00
N ALA A 92 -9.83 -16.70 0.71
CA ALA A 92 -10.24 -15.67 -0.22
C ALA A 92 -9.64 -14.35 0.27
N ALA A 93 -8.69 -13.82 -0.51
CA ALA A 93 -8.12 -12.53 -0.24
C ALA A 93 -9.22 -11.48 -0.33
N ALA A 94 -9.22 -10.58 0.64
CA ALA A 94 -10.05 -9.40 0.62
C ALA A 94 -9.96 -8.67 -0.69
N THR A 95 -11.12 -8.49 -1.30
CA THR A 95 -11.27 -7.48 -2.31
C THR A 95 -11.84 -6.26 -1.61
N TYR A 96 -11.01 -5.25 -1.41
CA TYR A 96 -11.51 -3.95 -1.03
C TYR A 96 -11.79 -3.15 -2.31
N THR A 97 -12.94 -2.49 -2.37
CA THR A 97 -13.24 -1.56 -3.45
C THR A 97 -13.00 -0.15 -2.93
N PRO A 98 -12.01 0.59 -3.46
CA PRO A 98 -11.92 2.03 -3.23
C PRO A 98 -13.27 2.67 -3.58
N LEU A 99 -13.75 3.56 -2.71
CA LEU A 99 -14.96 4.31 -2.99
C LEU A 99 -14.59 5.65 -3.63
N GLU A 100 -15.05 5.83 -4.87
CA GLU A 100 -15.00 7.11 -5.57
C GLU A 100 -16.32 7.84 -5.39
N ARG A 101 -16.25 9.12 -5.03
CA ARG A 101 -17.42 9.97 -4.79
C ARG A 101 -17.31 11.22 -5.61
N LYS A 102 -18.45 11.73 -6.09
CA LYS A 102 -18.53 13.12 -6.54
C LYS A 102 -18.83 14.01 -5.35
N VAL A 103 -18.26 15.20 -5.34
CA VAL A 103 -18.50 16.24 -4.33
C VAL A 103 -18.71 17.59 -5.03
N PRO A 104 -19.43 18.55 -4.43
CA PRO A 104 -19.51 19.91 -4.95
C PRO A 104 -18.11 20.52 -5.17
N ALA A 105 -17.93 21.24 -6.28
CA ALA A 105 -16.73 22.06 -6.48
C ALA A 105 -16.79 23.30 -5.58
N GLY A 106 -15.62 23.84 -5.21
CA GLY A 106 -15.45 24.94 -4.27
C GLY A 106 -14.87 24.51 -2.92
N ASP A 107 -14.96 25.38 -1.92
CA ASP A 107 -14.41 25.09 -0.58
C ASP A 107 -15.24 24.02 0.12
N GLN A 108 -14.58 22.95 0.57
CA GLN A 108 -15.19 21.83 1.28
C GLN A 108 -14.44 21.57 2.59
N ASP A 109 -15.19 21.35 3.67
CA ASP A 109 -14.65 20.87 4.94
C ASP A 109 -14.72 19.35 4.97
N LEU A 110 -13.57 18.69 5.05
CA LEU A 110 -13.42 17.25 4.88
C LEU A 110 -12.87 16.65 6.17
N HIS A 111 -13.57 15.67 6.74
CA HIS A 111 -13.05 14.85 7.82
C HIS A 111 -12.55 13.53 7.25
N VAL A 112 -11.24 13.27 7.35
CA VAL A 112 -10.60 12.08 6.80
C VAL A 112 -9.94 11.23 7.88
N VAL A 113 -9.94 9.91 7.66
CA VAL A 113 -9.50 8.92 8.65
C VAL A 113 -8.58 7.89 8.01
N GLY A 114 -7.46 7.61 8.68
CA GLY A 114 -6.49 6.55 8.35
C GLY A 114 -6.42 5.50 9.45
N VAL A 115 -6.65 4.23 9.13
CA VAL A 115 -6.63 3.12 10.09
C VAL A 115 -5.89 1.90 9.57
N LEU A 116 -5.20 1.20 10.48
CA LEU A 116 -4.66 -0.14 10.23
C LEU A 116 -5.62 -1.21 10.79
N ARG A 117 -6.06 -2.13 9.93
CA ARG A 117 -6.98 -3.23 10.27
C ARG A 117 -6.27 -4.58 10.17
N LYS A 118 -6.42 -5.44 11.20
CA LYS A 118 -5.91 -6.83 11.24
C LYS A 118 -7.10 -7.82 11.37
N GLN A 119 -7.08 -8.91 10.58
CA GLN A 119 -8.14 -9.93 10.50
C GLN A 119 -8.31 -10.75 11.79
N ILE A 120 -7.21 -11.12 12.43
CA ILE A 120 -7.20 -12.23 13.40
C ILE A 120 -7.74 -11.81 14.78
N THR A 121 -7.57 -10.54 15.17
CA THR A 121 -7.95 -10.07 16.51
C THR A 121 -9.19 -9.20 16.52
N GLY A 122 -9.71 -8.78 15.36
CA GLY A 122 -10.75 -7.75 15.32
C GLY A 122 -10.32 -6.38 15.84
N GLY A 123 -9.08 -6.26 16.28
CA GLY A 123 -8.52 -5.04 16.82
C GLY A 123 -8.28 -4.06 15.69
N THR A 124 -8.80 -2.85 15.84
CA THR A 124 -8.12 -1.68 15.29
C THR A 124 -6.74 -1.61 15.92
N SER A 125 -5.70 -1.41 15.10
CA SER A 125 -4.44 -0.90 15.65
C SER A 125 -4.76 0.35 16.47
N PRO A 126 -4.11 0.57 17.63
CA PRO A 126 -4.23 1.85 18.31
C PRO A 126 -3.72 3.00 17.44
N LEU A 127 -2.95 2.68 16.40
CA LEU A 127 -2.46 3.63 15.41
C LEU A 127 -3.58 3.99 14.43
N LYS A 128 -4.23 5.12 14.71
CA LYS A 128 -5.25 5.82 13.91
C LYS A 128 -4.76 7.25 13.69
N VAL A 129 -5.05 7.81 12.53
CA VAL A 129 -4.84 9.23 12.24
C VAL A 129 -6.14 9.83 11.71
N GLU A 130 -6.46 11.03 12.14
CA GLU A 130 -7.67 11.78 11.78
C GLU A 130 -7.26 13.21 11.47
N ALA A 131 -7.90 13.80 10.48
CA ALA A 131 -7.64 15.17 10.09
C ALA A 131 -8.90 15.84 9.55
N ASP A 132 -9.05 17.11 9.90
CA ASP A 132 -10.00 18.02 9.29
C ASP A 132 -9.26 18.92 8.30
N PHE A 133 -9.72 18.96 7.06
CA PHE A 133 -9.15 19.79 5.99
C PHE A 133 -10.22 20.68 5.39
N THR A 134 -9.92 21.97 5.23
CA THR A 134 -10.65 22.84 4.31
C THR A 134 -9.89 22.87 2.99
N LEU A 135 -10.52 22.38 1.92
CA LEU A 135 -9.89 22.24 0.60
C LEU A 135 -10.78 22.83 -0.49
N HIS A 136 -10.19 23.67 -1.34
CA HIS A 136 -10.83 24.14 -2.55
C HIS A 136 -10.80 23.05 -3.63
N MET A 137 -11.95 22.44 -3.89
CA MET A 137 -12.12 21.38 -4.86
C MET A 137 -12.39 21.97 -6.24
N GLU A 138 -11.43 21.84 -7.16
CA GLU A 138 -11.57 22.31 -8.54
C GLU A 138 -12.57 21.46 -9.33
N ALA A 139 -13.40 22.12 -10.15
CA ALA A 139 -14.37 21.47 -11.01
C ALA A 139 -13.72 20.42 -11.92
N ASN A 140 -14.36 19.25 -12.01
CA ASN A 140 -13.93 18.12 -12.84
C ASN A 140 -12.51 17.61 -12.53
N LYS A 141 -11.97 17.91 -11.35
CA LYS A 141 -10.71 17.34 -10.87
C LYS A 141 -10.96 16.15 -9.95
N LYS A 142 -9.92 15.31 -9.83
CA LYS A 142 -9.91 14.12 -8.98
C LYS A 142 -8.85 14.24 -7.89
N TYR A 143 -9.21 13.78 -6.70
CA TYR A 143 -8.41 13.82 -5.50
C TYR A 143 -8.38 12.45 -4.83
N TYR A 144 -7.30 12.16 -4.11
CA TYR A 144 -7.12 10.90 -3.40
C TYR A 144 -6.75 11.17 -1.95
N ILE A 145 -7.43 10.49 -1.04
CA ILE A 145 -7.07 10.48 0.38
C ILE A 145 -5.97 9.44 0.54
N ARG A 146 -4.77 9.89 0.90
CA ARG A 146 -3.58 9.06 1.01
C ARG A 146 -3.06 9.08 2.43
N GLY A 147 -2.24 8.08 2.73
CA GLY A 147 -1.54 8.04 4.00
C GLY A 147 -0.47 6.98 4.05
N ARG A 148 0.16 6.90 5.21
CA ARG A 148 1.17 5.90 5.58
C ARG A 148 1.00 5.54 7.04
N ILE A 149 0.95 4.25 7.39
CA ILE A 149 0.81 3.83 8.80
C ILE A 149 1.94 2.87 9.16
N GLU A 150 3.07 3.38 9.64
CA GLU A 150 4.22 2.57 10.05
C GLU A 150 4.56 2.86 11.50
N GLU A 151 4.36 1.88 12.39
CA GLU A 151 4.62 2.05 13.82
C GLU A 151 6.04 2.63 14.06
N PRO A 152 6.17 3.71 14.85
CA PRO A 152 5.14 4.30 15.72
C PRO A 152 4.27 5.39 15.06
N ILE A 153 4.36 5.64 13.76
CA ILE A 153 3.78 6.81 13.07
C ILE A 153 2.62 6.43 12.13
N ALA A 154 1.55 7.23 12.13
CA ALA A 154 0.55 7.27 11.06
C ALA A 154 0.47 8.68 10.48
N ALA A 155 0.29 8.80 9.17
CA ALA A 155 0.12 10.07 8.49
C ALA A 155 -1.00 10.00 7.46
N ILE A 156 -1.70 11.10 7.25
CA ILE A 156 -2.78 11.26 6.27
C ILE A 156 -2.70 12.63 5.58
N TRP A 157 -3.04 12.66 4.30
CA TRP A 157 -3.09 13.86 3.47
C TRP A 157 -4.02 13.65 2.28
N ILE A 158 -4.30 14.71 1.53
CA ILE A 158 -5.00 14.65 0.24
C ILE A 158 -4.02 15.05 -0.87
N GLU A 159 -3.98 14.26 -1.93
CA GLU A 159 -3.27 14.59 -3.17
C GLU A 159 -4.25 14.79 -4.32
N ASN A 160 -3.89 15.63 -5.28
CA ASN A 160 -4.62 15.73 -6.54
C ASN A 160 -4.23 14.59 -7.49
N PHE A 161 -4.87 14.51 -8.65
CA PHE A 161 -4.61 13.49 -9.66
C PHE A 161 -3.16 13.47 -10.20
N ALA A 162 -2.46 14.61 -10.15
CA ALA A 162 -1.03 14.67 -10.49
C ALA A 162 -0.12 14.11 -9.36
N GLY A 163 -0.68 13.80 -8.19
CA GLY A 163 0.02 13.41 -6.97
C GLY A 163 0.76 14.55 -6.28
N LYS A 164 0.35 15.79 -6.51
CA LYS A 164 0.78 16.90 -5.65
C LYS A 164 -0.05 16.87 -4.37
N ILE A 165 0.61 16.95 -3.21
CA ILE A 165 -0.10 17.12 -1.93
C ILE A 165 -0.78 18.50 -1.94
N VAL A 166 -2.08 18.54 -1.67
CA VAL A 166 -2.89 19.76 -1.66
C VAL A 166 -3.39 20.15 -0.28
N THR A 167 -3.02 19.40 0.77
CA THR A 167 -3.32 19.70 2.17
C THR A 167 -2.05 19.66 3.03
N PRO A 168 -2.08 20.19 4.26
CA PRO A 168 -1.08 19.82 5.26
C PRO A 168 -1.04 18.31 5.46
N VAL A 169 0.11 17.78 5.88
CA VAL A 169 0.21 16.38 6.30
C VAL A 169 -0.04 16.31 7.79
N VAL A 170 -1.04 15.54 8.20
CA VAL A 170 -1.32 15.31 9.61
C VAL A 170 -0.72 13.98 10.02
N GLN A 171 0.13 14.02 11.04
CA GLN A 171 0.85 12.88 11.55
C GLN A 171 0.42 12.58 12.99
N SER A 172 0.11 11.33 13.30
CA SER A 172 -0.12 10.83 14.64
C SER A 172 0.98 9.84 15.04
N GLN A 173 1.63 10.09 16.18
CA GLN A 173 2.70 9.24 16.70
C GLN A 173 2.25 8.51 17.96
N LEU A 174 2.44 7.20 17.97
CA LEU A 174 2.28 6.31 19.12
C LEU A 174 3.37 6.62 20.15
N LEU A 175 2.96 7.11 21.31
CA LEU A 175 3.83 7.28 22.46
C LEU A 175 3.81 6.01 23.33
N SER A 176 4.91 5.73 24.01
CA SER A 176 4.98 4.62 24.97
C SER A 176 4.13 4.93 26.21
N GLY A 177 3.36 3.93 26.69
CA GLY A 177 2.53 4.06 27.90
C GLY A 177 1.23 3.26 27.86
N ARG A 178 0.57 3.16 29.03
CA ARG A 178 -0.82 2.68 29.16
C ARG A 178 -1.60 3.71 29.99
N PRO A 179 -2.69 4.33 29.47
CA PRO A 179 -3.27 4.13 28.14
C PRO A 179 -2.33 4.60 27.03
N VAL A 180 -2.52 4.06 25.82
CA VAL A 180 -1.80 4.50 24.63
C VAL A 180 -2.10 5.98 24.39
N GLN A 181 -1.05 6.79 24.24
CA GLN A 181 -1.17 8.20 23.89
C GLN A 181 -0.75 8.41 22.45
N LEU A 182 -1.48 9.28 21.74
CA LEU A 182 -1.16 9.70 20.39
C LEU A 182 -0.78 11.19 20.42
N LYS A 183 0.37 11.54 19.86
CA LYS A 183 0.74 12.94 19.58
C LYS A 183 0.41 13.24 18.13
N THR A 184 -0.49 14.19 17.89
CA THR A 184 -0.79 14.65 16.53
C THR A 184 -0.04 15.95 16.23
N GLU A 185 0.59 16.03 15.07
CA GLU A 185 1.30 17.21 14.59
C GLU A 185 1.06 17.42 13.09
N ILE A 186 1.13 18.69 12.68
CA ILE A 186 1.14 19.07 11.27
C ILE A 186 2.59 19.09 10.82
N VAL A 187 2.88 18.34 9.76
CA VAL A 187 4.20 18.28 9.14
C VAL A 187 4.19 19.05 7.84
N ASP A 188 5.31 19.67 7.49
CA ASP A 188 5.48 20.37 6.22
C ASP A 188 5.22 19.38 5.05
N PRO A 189 4.25 19.67 4.16
CA PRO A 189 4.03 18.87 2.96
C PRO A 189 5.28 18.67 2.12
N ALA A 190 6.24 19.60 2.13
CA ALA A 190 7.49 19.46 1.39
C ALA A 190 8.30 18.23 1.82
N ASP A 191 8.26 17.84 3.09
CA ASP A 191 8.98 16.67 3.58
C ASP A 191 8.36 15.37 3.08
N TYR A 192 7.03 15.31 3.00
CA TYR A 192 6.32 14.19 2.41
C TYR A 192 6.34 14.22 0.87
N GLN A 193 6.39 15.40 0.25
CA GLN A 193 6.46 15.54 -1.20
C GLN A 193 7.78 14.96 -1.75
N LYS A 194 8.88 15.00 -0.97
CA LYS A 194 10.13 14.29 -1.28
C LYS A 194 9.97 12.76 -1.32
N LEU A 195 8.96 12.23 -0.61
CA LEU A 195 8.60 10.80 -0.61
C LEU A 195 7.69 10.43 -1.77
N ILE A 196 7.12 11.41 -2.46
CA ILE A 196 6.27 11.16 -3.61
C ILE A 196 7.15 10.95 -4.83
N ALA A 197 6.78 9.93 -5.60
CA ALA A 197 7.41 9.64 -6.87
C ALA A 197 7.36 10.86 -7.82
N THR A 198 8.53 11.24 -8.31
CA THR A 198 8.71 12.35 -9.25
C THR A 198 8.90 11.90 -10.69
N THR A 199 9.17 10.61 -10.90
CA THR A 199 9.33 9.99 -12.22
C THR A 199 8.27 8.92 -12.44
N PRO A 200 7.96 8.55 -13.70
CA PRO A 200 7.11 7.39 -14.00
C PRO A 200 7.64 6.11 -13.37
N GLN A 201 8.96 5.87 -13.43
CA GLN A 201 9.57 4.70 -12.83
C GLN A 201 9.34 4.65 -11.32
N GLU A 202 9.62 5.73 -10.58
CA GLU A 202 9.31 5.79 -9.16
C GLU A 202 7.82 5.60 -8.89
N SER A 203 6.97 6.19 -9.74
CA SER A 203 5.51 6.12 -9.58
C SER A 203 5.05 4.67 -9.67
N PHE A 204 5.64 3.89 -10.57
CA PHE A 204 5.38 2.46 -10.71
C PHE A 204 5.61 1.71 -9.38
N PHE A 205 6.70 1.98 -8.67
CA PHE A 205 7.00 1.33 -7.38
C PHE A 205 6.17 1.86 -6.21
N THR A 206 5.51 3.02 -6.38
CA THR A 206 4.56 3.55 -5.40
C THR A 206 3.13 3.07 -5.62
N LEU A 207 2.79 2.54 -6.82
CA LEU A 207 1.45 2.03 -7.12
C LEU A 207 1.01 0.97 -6.12
N LYS A 208 -0.24 1.08 -5.67
CA LYS A 208 -0.81 0.27 -4.60
C LYS A 208 -2.02 -0.51 -5.12
N TYR A 209 -2.33 -1.60 -4.41
CA TYR A 209 -3.60 -2.30 -4.60
C TYR A 209 -4.77 -1.32 -4.49
N GLY A 210 -5.69 -1.34 -5.44
CA GLY A 210 -6.84 -0.42 -5.44
C GLY A 210 -6.61 0.89 -6.20
N ASP A 211 -5.39 1.21 -6.65
CA ASP A 211 -5.22 2.37 -7.54
C ASP A 211 -6.03 2.17 -8.83
N SER A 212 -6.76 3.19 -9.27
CA SER A 212 -7.63 3.12 -10.46
C SER A 212 -6.82 3.00 -11.76
N TYR A 213 -7.42 2.40 -12.78
CA TYR A 213 -6.88 2.37 -14.14
C TYR A 213 -6.39 3.74 -14.65
N ASP A 214 -7.23 4.78 -14.51
CA ASP A 214 -6.89 6.14 -14.96
C ASP A 214 -5.72 6.75 -14.19
N TYR A 215 -5.64 6.48 -12.88
CA TYR A 215 -4.51 6.92 -12.05
C TYR A 215 -3.20 6.32 -12.56
N VAL A 216 -3.20 5.04 -12.92
CA VAL A 216 -2.00 4.39 -13.45
C VAL A 216 -1.58 5.04 -14.76
N LEU A 217 -2.51 5.26 -15.70
CA LEU A 217 -2.20 5.91 -16.97
C LEU A 217 -1.70 7.35 -16.78
N ALA A 218 -2.25 8.09 -15.82
CA ALA A 218 -1.80 9.45 -15.54
C ALA A 218 -0.39 9.50 -14.96
N LYS A 219 -0.02 8.49 -14.15
CA LYS A 219 1.29 8.41 -13.50
C LYS A 219 2.38 7.84 -14.39
N LEU A 220 2.04 6.84 -15.19
CA LEU A 220 3.00 6.08 -15.98
C LEU A 220 2.98 6.40 -17.47
N GLY A 221 1.94 7.09 -17.95
CA GLY A 221 1.66 7.23 -19.37
C GLY A 221 0.98 5.97 -19.93
N ASN A 222 0.98 5.87 -21.26
CA ASN A 222 0.43 4.70 -21.95
C ASN A 222 1.38 3.50 -21.82
N PRO A 223 0.86 2.28 -21.61
CA PRO A 223 1.70 1.09 -21.60
C PRO A 223 2.22 0.76 -23.00
N ASN A 224 3.40 0.14 -23.06
CA ASN A 224 3.98 -0.38 -24.30
C ASN A 224 3.11 -1.50 -24.89
N ASN A 225 2.46 -2.30 -24.04
CA ASN A 225 1.53 -3.35 -24.46
C ASN A 225 0.41 -3.55 -23.42
N GLN A 226 -0.75 -4.02 -23.88
CA GLN A 226 -1.90 -4.34 -23.03
C GLN A 226 -2.45 -5.73 -23.38
N ALA A 227 -2.77 -6.53 -22.35
CA ALA A 227 -3.43 -7.82 -22.54
C ALA A 227 -4.68 -7.95 -21.66
N PHE A 228 -5.78 -8.39 -22.25
CA PHE A 228 -7.02 -8.71 -21.56
C PHE A 228 -7.21 -10.22 -21.44
N LYS A 229 -7.65 -10.68 -20.27
CA LYS A 229 -7.98 -12.08 -20.00
C LYS A 229 -9.38 -12.16 -19.37
N PRO A 230 -10.39 -12.68 -20.09
CA PRO A 230 -11.69 -12.91 -19.49
C PRO A 230 -11.60 -14.01 -18.43
N SER A 231 -12.50 -13.98 -17.45
CA SER A 231 -12.58 -14.95 -16.37
C SER A 231 -13.93 -15.65 -16.39
N HIS A 232 -13.94 -16.95 -16.09
CA HIS A 232 -15.17 -17.75 -15.97
C HIS A 232 -15.47 -17.92 -14.49
N GLY A 233 -16.28 -17.03 -13.92
CA GLY A 233 -16.66 -17.07 -12.50
C GLY A 233 -15.84 -16.17 -11.56
N GLY A 234 -15.12 -15.18 -12.11
CA GLY A 234 -14.45 -14.14 -11.31
C GLY A 234 -14.28 -12.85 -12.12
N PRO A 235 -13.66 -11.80 -11.54
CA PRO A 235 -13.37 -10.57 -12.30
C PRO A 235 -12.42 -10.89 -13.47
N ALA A 236 -12.63 -10.21 -14.58
CA ALA A 236 -11.68 -10.24 -15.69
C ALA A 236 -10.36 -9.59 -15.27
N LYS A 237 -9.30 -9.82 -16.06
CA LYS A 237 -7.97 -9.27 -15.76
C LYS A 237 -7.42 -8.50 -16.93
N THR A 238 -6.94 -7.30 -16.65
CA THR A 238 -6.18 -6.48 -17.60
C THR A 238 -4.74 -6.39 -17.15
N ARG A 239 -3.80 -6.41 -18.09
CA ARG A 239 -2.36 -6.32 -17.84
C ARG A 239 -1.78 -5.20 -18.67
N PHE A 240 -1.02 -4.33 -18.03
CA PHE A 240 -0.22 -3.30 -18.66
C PHE A 240 1.25 -3.68 -18.57
N PHE A 241 1.94 -3.63 -19.69
CA PHE A 241 3.38 -3.87 -19.78
C PHE A 241 4.08 -2.55 -20.09
N TYR A 242 5.06 -2.23 -19.27
CA TYR A 242 5.96 -1.10 -19.45
C TYR A 242 7.37 -1.64 -19.57
N ASP A 243 8.03 -1.42 -20.70
CA ASP A 243 9.31 -2.07 -21.03
C ASP A 243 10.38 -1.80 -19.95
N ASP A 244 10.39 -0.58 -19.42
CA ASP A 244 11.37 -0.14 -18.42
C ASP A 244 10.94 -0.37 -16.96
N PHE A 245 9.67 -0.69 -16.70
CA PHE A 245 9.11 -0.72 -15.33
C PHE A 245 8.66 -2.12 -14.91
N GLY A 246 8.03 -2.87 -15.82
CA GLY A 246 7.43 -4.17 -15.57
C GLY A 246 5.94 -4.21 -15.88
N GLU A 247 5.20 -5.01 -15.13
CA GLU A 247 3.78 -5.31 -15.38
C GLU A 247 2.88 -4.75 -14.25
N VAL A 248 1.80 -4.06 -14.63
CA VAL A 248 0.69 -3.73 -13.72
C VAL A 248 -0.52 -4.60 -14.07
N ARG A 249 -1.01 -5.37 -13.10
CA ARG A 249 -2.20 -6.22 -13.23
C ARG A 249 -3.40 -5.54 -12.60
N PHE A 250 -4.53 -5.62 -13.26
CA PHE A 250 -5.80 -5.07 -12.80
C PHE A 250 -6.85 -6.16 -12.63
N LEU A 251 -7.75 -5.97 -11.67
CA LEU A 251 -9.04 -6.65 -11.61
C LEU A 251 -10.09 -5.78 -12.29
N ASP A 252 -10.85 -6.38 -13.19
CA ASP A 252 -11.90 -5.74 -13.98
C ASP A 252 -13.26 -6.36 -13.61
N TYR A 253 -14.14 -5.53 -13.06
CA TYR A 253 -15.46 -5.93 -12.60
C TYR A 253 -16.53 -5.55 -13.63
N GLU A 254 -17.61 -6.31 -13.68
CA GLU A 254 -18.71 -6.11 -14.65
C GLU A 254 -19.35 -4.71 -14.60
N ASN A 255 -19.21 -3.99 -13.49
CA ASN A 255 -19.66 -2.61 -13.33
C ASN A 255 -18.68 -1.56 -13.89
N GLY A 256 -17.62 -1.99 -14.59
CA GLY A 256 -16.59 -1.12 -15.18
C GLY A 256 -15.55 -0.62 -14.18
N VAL A 257 -15.57 -1.07 -12.92
CA VAL A 257 -14.57 -0.70 -11.93
C VAL A 257 -13.29 -1.51 -12.18
N VAL A 258 -12.19 -0.80 -12.46
CA VAL A 258 -10.89 -1.41 -12.74
C VAL A 258 -9.83 -0.84 -11.80
N PHE A 259 -9.19 -1.71 -11.02
CA PHE A 259 -8.14 -1.30 -10.08
C PHE A 259 -6.95 -2.24 -10.07
N VAL A 260 -5.79 -1.71 -9.65
CA VAL A 260 -4.54 -2.45 -9.52
C VAL A 260 -4.71 -3.62 -8.55
N GLU A 261 -4.49 -4.83 -9.04
CA GLU A 261 -4.36 -6.07 -8.28
C GLU A 261 -2.92 -6.22 -7.76
N GLN A 262 -1.96 -6.00 -8.66
CA GLN A 262 -0.56 -6.35 -8.42
C GLN A 262 0.36 -5.52 -9.31
N VAL A 263 1.51 -5.16 -8.75
CA VAL A 263 2.61 -4.51 -9.46
C VAL A 263 3.79 -5.49 -9.47
N LEU A 264 4.28 -5.80 -10.67
CA LEU A 264 5.33 -6.78 -10.93
C LEU A 264 6.51 -6.09 -11.63
N PRO A 265 7.46 -5.53 -10.87
CA PRO A 265 8.62 -4.88 -11.44
C PRO A 265 9.54 -5.84 -12.17
N THR A 266 10.19 -5.33 -13.22
CA THR A 266 11.39 -5.93 -13.81
C THR A 266 12.61 -5.60 -12.94
N ALA A 267 13.60 -6.50 -12.91
CA ALA A 267 14.86 -6.22 -12.23
C ALA A 267 15.58 -5.03 -12.88
N LEU A 268 16.14 -4.13 -12.06
CA LEU A 268 17.00 -3.06 -12.54
C LEU A 268 18.43 -3.61 -12.61
N THR A 269 18.97 -3.73 -13.81
CA THR A 269 20.22 -4.47 -14.05
C THR A 269 21.39 -3.59 -14.41
N GLU A 270 21.13 -2.33 -14.79
CA GLU A 270 22.16 -1.42 -15.29
C GLU A 270 22.64 -0.43 -14.21
N LYS A 271 23.93 -0.08 -14.27
CA LYS A 271 24.56 0.91 -13.39
C LYS A 271 23.84 2.27 -13.38
N SER A 272 23.37 2.72 -14.54
CA SER A 272 22.60 3.97 -14.71
C SER A 272 21.35 4.03 -13.82
N GLN A 273 20.83 2.87 -13.40
CA GLN A 273 19.61 2.72 -12.61
C GLN A 273 19.88 2.63 -11.10
N ALA A 274 21.14 2.65 -10.65
CA ALA A 274 21.53 2.50 -9.24
C ALA A 274 20.92 3.57 -8.32
N ALA A 275 20.91 4.83 -8.77
CA ALA A 275 20.27 5.92 -8.05
C ALA A 275 18.75 5.69 -7.87
N ASN A 276 18.09 5.17 -8.91
CA ASN A 276 16.66 4.87 -8.87
C ASN A 276 16.36 3.73 -7.91
N LEU A 277 17.19 2.69 -7.86
CA LEU A 277 17.03 1.59 -6.91
C LEU A 277 17.07 2.07 -5.45
N LYS A 278 18.02 2.94 -5.10
CA LYS A 278 18.08 3.55 -3.76
C LYS A 278 16.81 4.32 -3.43
N ARG A 279 16.29 5.10 -4.39
CA ARG A 279 15.02 5.82 -4.22
C ARG A 279 13.84 4.86 -4.06
N ILE A 280 13.78 3.80 -4.85
CA ILE A 280 12.73 2.76 -4.74
C ILE A 280 12.74 2.10 -3.37
N PHE A 281 13.90 1.82 -2.79
CA PHE A 281 13.97 1.28 -1.43
C PHE A 281 13.48 2.24 -0.34
N TYR A 282 13.48 3.55 -0.64
CA TYR A 282 13.04 4.57 0.28
C TYR A 282 11.55 4.89 0.15
N ILE A 283 11.03 5.01 -1.08
CA ILE A 283 9.64 5.43 -1.34
C ILE A 283 8.72 4.27 -1.73
N GLY A 284 9.27 3.17 -2.23
CA GLY A 284 8.52 2.05 -2.76
C GLY A 284 7.76 1.33 -1.66
N ASN A 285 6.56 0.84 -1.99
CA ASN A 285 5.81 0.05 -1.02
C ASN A 285 6.44 -1.34 -0.83
N LYS A 286 6.22 -1.92 0.36
CA LYS A 286 6.81 -3.22 0.75
C LYS A 286 6.57 -4.33 -0.27
N LEU A 287 5.36 -4.39 -0.85
CA LEU A 287 4.99 -5.43 -1.81
C LEU A 287 5.73 -5.27 -3.14
N ALA A 288 5.87 -4.04 -3.64
CA ALA A 288 6.64 -3.73 -4.83
C ALA A 288 8.12 -4.10 -4.64
N ILE A 289 8.72 -3.77 -3.48
CA ILE A 289 10.11 -4.14 -3.15
C ILE A 289 10.25 -5.67 -3.06
N GLN A 290 9.27 -6.37 -2.48
CA GLN A 290 9.29 -7.84 -2.44
C GLN A 290 9.23 -8.45 -3.85
N ASN A 291 8.37 -7.93 -4.73
CA ASN A 291 8.29 -8.43 -6.10
C ASN A 291 9.55 -8.07 -6.90
N LEU A 292 10.17 -6.92 -6.65
CA LEU A 292 11.47 -6.56 -7.21
C LEU A 292 12.57 -7.54 -6.77
N ALA A 293 12.61 -7.89 -5.48
CA ALA A 293 13.55 -8.88 -4.97
C ALA A 293 13.40 -10.25 -5.64
N LYS A 294 12.16 -10.65 -5.94
CA LYS A 294 11.86 -11.91 -6.64
C LYS A 294 12.25 -11.88 -8.13
N ALA A 295 12.30 -10.71 -8.75
CA ALA A 295 12.71 -10.57 -10.16
C ALA A 295 14.22 -10.77 -10.36
N TYR A 296 15.06 -10.36 -9.40
CA TYR A 296 16.53 -10.46 -9.54
C TYR A 296 17.06 -11.88 -9.79
N PRO A 297 16.66 -12.94 -9.07
CA PRO A 297 17.11 -14.29 -9.35
C PRO A 297 16.89 -14.77 -10.78
N ASP A 298 15.90 -14.20 -11.48
CA ASP A 298 15.55 -14.57 -12.86
C ASP A 298 16.23 -13.65 -13.90
N ALA A 299 16.88 -12.56 -13.47
CA ALA A 299 17.65 -11.70 -14.36
C ALA A 299 18.84 -12.44 -15.00
N GLU A 300 19.23 -12.01 -16.19
CA GLU A 300 20.36 -12.59 -16.94
C GLU A 300 21.70 -12.14 -16.36
N SER A 301 21.83 -10.83 -16.11
CA SER A 301 23.01 -10.19 -15.52
C SER A 301 22.59 -9.04 -14.60
N VAL A 302 23.43 -8.68 -13.63
CA VAL A 302 23.20 -7.55 -12.73
C VAL A 302 24.52 -6.85 -12.48
N ASP A 303 24.55 -5.52 -12.64
CA ASP A 303 25.74 -4.71 -12.37
C ASP A 303 26.18 -4.81 -10.88
N VAL A 304 27.49 -4.78 -10.64
CA VAL A 304 28.06 -4.88 -9.29
C VAL A 304 27.58 -3.75 -8.38
N GLU A 305 27.38 -2.53 -8.89
CA GLU A 305 26.87 -1.41 -8.10
C GLU A 305 25.44 -1.68 -7.60
N ILE A 306 24.61 -2.30 -8.43
CA ILE A 306 23.27 -2.73 -8.01
C ILE A 306 23.36 -3.80 -6.92
N LEU A 307 24.22 -4.81 -7.10
CA LEU A 307 24.42 -5.85 -6.10
C LEU A 307 24.93 -5.27 -4.77
N ASP A 308 25.85 -4.31 -4.80
CA ASP A 308 26.33 -3.61 -3.60
C ASP A 308 25.17 -2.89 -2.89
N ILE A 309 24.25 -2.25 -3.62
CA ILE A 309 23.03 -1.64 -3.06
C ILE A 309 22.08 -2.68 -2.44
N LEU A 310 21.93 -3.86 -3.07
CA LEU A 310 21.14 -4.95 -2.50
C LEU A 310 21.77 -5.45 -1.19
N ALA A 311 23.10 -5.58 -1.15
CA ALA A 311 23.83 -6.00 0.05
C ALA A 311 23.70 -4.97 1.18
N GLU A 312 23.81 -3.67 0.89
CA GLU A 312 23.55 -2.59 1.84
C GLU A 312 22.14 -2.70 2.44
N LYS A 313 21.12 -2.90 1.60
CA LYS A 313 19.73 -3.04 2.06
C LYS A 313 19.54 -4.28 2.93
N VAL A 314 20.11 -5.43 2.55
CA VAL A 314 20.11 -6.65 3.38
C VAL A 314 20.75 -6.38 4.74
N TRP A 315 21.87 -5.65 4.78
CA TRP A 315 22.52 -5.34 6.04
C TRP A 315 21.64 -4.46 6.94
N GLN A 316 21.08 -3.38 6.40
CA GLN A 316 20.23 -2.45 7.14
C GLN A 316 19.00 -3.14 7.76
N GLU A 317 18.39 -4.07 7.02
CA GLU A 317 17.14 -4.72 7.43
C GLU A 317 17.33 -6.07 8.14
N ARG A 318 18.58 -6.52 8.36
CA ARG A 318 18.86 -7.87 8.89
C ARG A 318 18.22 -8.16 10.25
N PHE A 319 17.97 -7.12 11.04
CA PHE A 319 17.38 -7.24 12.37
C PHE A 319 15.85 -7.07 12.40
N THR A 320 15.22 -6.89 11.24
CA THR A 320 13.76 -6.79 11.13
C THR A 320 13.07 -7.97 11.81
N ASP A 321 11.92 -7.72 12.43
CA ASP A 321 10.98 -8.74 12.93
C ASP A 321 9.83 -8.98 11.94
N ASP A 322 9.77 -8.21 10.84
CA ASP A 322 8.77 -8.35 9.79
C ASP A 322 9.12 -9.53 8.87
N ASP A 323 8.26 -10.56 8.90
CA ASP A 323 8.40 -11.78 8.10
C ASP A 323 8.48 -11.53 6.58
N HIS A 324 7.84 -10.46 6.08
CA HIS A 324 7.86 -10.09 4.66
C HIS A 324 9.15 -9.38 4.28
N ILE A 325 9.67 -8.50 5.15
CA ILE A 325 10.99 -7.89 4.94
C ILE A 325 12.06 -8.97 5.00
N SER A 326 11.98 -9.88 5.98
CA SER A 326 12.88 -11.05 6.08
C SER A 326 12.88 -11.92 4.81
N ASP A 327 11.70 -12.23 4.26
CA ASP A 327 11.59 -12.96 2.98
C ASP A 327 12.20 -12.17 1.81
N THR A 328 11.96 -10.86 1.75
CA THR A 328 12.54 -9.96 0.74
C THR A 328 14.07 -9.99 0.80
N MET A 329 14.65 -9.87 2.00
CA MET A 329 16.11 -9.93 2.19
C MET A 329 16.68 -11.31 1.80
N ALA A 330 15.93 -12.40 2.05
CA ALA A 330 16.33 -13.73 1.62
C ALA A 330 16.43 -13.85 0.08
N TRP A 331 15.52 -13.21 -0.66
CA TRP A 331 15.58 -13.13 -2.12
C TRP A 331 16.79 -12.33 -2.60
N PHE A 332 17.10 -11.20 -1.96
CA PHE A 332 18.32 -10.46 -2.26
C PHE A 332 19.59 -11.28 -1.97
N CYS A 333 19.67 -12.00 -0.85
CA CYS A 333 20.78 -12.93 -0.60
C CYS A 333 20.93 -13.96 -1.73
N LYS A 334 19.82 -14.48 -2.27
CA LYS A 334 19.86 -15.41 -3.41
C LYS A 334 20.42 -14.73 -4.68
N ALA A 335 20.03 -13.48 -4.95
CA ALA A 335 20.57 -12.71 -6.06
C ALA A 335 22.08 -12.45 -5.90
N LEU A 336 22.53 -12.00 -4.72
CA LEU A 336 23.94 -11.76 -4.40
C LEU A 336 24.80 -13.01 -4.61
N ALA A 337 24.30 -14.20 -4.23
CA ALA A 337 25.01 -15.45 -4.45
C ALA A 337 25.03 -15.91 -5.89
N LYS A 338 23.99 -15.60 -6.68
CA LYS A 338 23.92 -15.93 -8.11
C LYS A 338 24.93 -15.11 -8.91
N PHE A 339 24.97 -13.79 -8.69
CA PHE A 339 25.70 -12.87 -9.57
C PHE A 339 27.03 -12.37 -9.02
N GLY A 340 27.26 -12.46 -7.71
CA GLY A 340 28.41 -11.83 -7.09
C GLY A 340 29.73 -12.59 -7.18
N ASP A 341 29.78 -13.76 -7.82
CA ASP A 341 31.01 -14.55 -8.02
C ASP A 341 31.87 -14.73 -6.75
N GLY A 342 31.21 -14.95 -5.60
CA GLY A 342 31.89 -15.09 -4.31
C GLY A 342 32.22 -13.78 -3.58
N ARG A 343 32.17 -12.60 -4.21
CA ARG A 343 32.38 -11.25 -3.60
C ARG A 343 31.58 -11.03 -2.31
N TYR A 344 30.34 -11.55 -2.25
CA TYR A 344 29.45 -11.36 -1.07
C TYR A 344 29.49 -12.52 -0.09
N ARG A 345 30.42 -13.48 -0.22
CA ARG A 345 30.39 -14.70 0.59
C ARG A 345 30.53 -14.41 2.07
N ASP A 346 31.54 -13.63 2.48
CA ASP A 346 31.77 -13.30 3.88
C ASP A 346 30.65 -12.43 4.44
N PHE A 347 30.13 -11.52 3.61
CA PHE A 347 28.95 -10.73 3.92
C PHE A 347 27.72 -11.60 4.25
N ILE A 348 27.37 -12.55 3.38
CA ILE A 348 26.23 -13.44 3.61
C ILE A 348 26.47 -14.33 4.84
N GLY A 349 27.71 -14.74 5.09
CA GLY A 349 28.10 -15.42 6.34
C GLY A 349 27.82 -14.57 7.59
N LYS A 350 28.16 -13.27 7.56
CA LYS A 350 27.83 -12.34 8.66
C LYS A 350 26.32 -12.18 8.85
N VAL A 351 25.55 -12.05 7.77
CA VAL A 351 24.08 -11.97 7.83
C VAL A 351 23.49 -13.24 8.45
N ALA A 352 23.97 -14.42 8.04
CA ALA A 352 23.53 -15.69 8.60
C ALA A 352 23.75 -15.81 10.12
N ASN A 353 24.82 -15.21 10.64
CA ASN A 353 25.18 -15.26 12.06
C ASN A 353 24.52 -14.16 12.89
N THR A 354 24.04 -13.08 12.28
CA THR A 354 23.57 -11.88 13.00
C THR A 354 22.08 -11.57 12.83
N ALA A 355 21.43 -12.05 11.77
CA ALA A 355 20.02 -11.74 11.52
C ALA A 355 19.09 -12.18 12.67
N THR A 356 18.02 -11.43 12.93
CA THR A 356 17.08 -11.72 14.02
C THR A 356 16.14 -12.90 13.69
N THR A 357 15.64 -12.95 12.46
CA THR A 357 14.61 -13.93 12.08
C THR A 357 15.22 -15.28 11.67
N LYS A 358 14.64 -16.37 12.20
CA LYS A 358 15.01 -17.75 11.80
C LYS A 358 14.92 -17.98 10.30
N ARG A 359 13.97 -17.31 9.63
CA ARG A 359 13.81 -17.37 8.17
C ARG A 359 15.05 -16.82 7.46
N LEU A 360 15.44 -15.57 7.72
CA LEU A 360 16.60 -14.95 7.06
C LEU A 360 17.89 -15.72 7.38
N ILE A 361 18.11 -16.10 8.65
CA ILE A 361 19.24 -16.95 9.08
C ILE A 361 19.33 -18.22 8.22
N ARG A 362 18.22 -18.95 8.09
CA ARG A 362 18.18 -20.20 7.33
C ARG A 362 18.49 -19.99 5.86
N HIS A 363 17.89 -18.97 5.22
CA HIS A 363 18.14 -18.68 3.81
C HIS A 363 19.57 -18.23 3.58
N ALA A 364 20.09 -17.29 4.38
CA ALA A 364 21.49 -16.84 4.29
C ALA A 364 22.48 -17.99 4.53
N THR A 365 22.24 -18.86 5.51
CA THR A 365 23.09 -20.04 5.76
C THR A 365 23.11 -20.98 4.56
N ASN A 366 21.94 -21.27 3.98
CA ASN A 366 21.83 -22.15 2.82
C ASN A 366 22.50 -21.55 1.59
N THR A 367 22.38 -20.23 1.42
CA THR A 367 23.03 -19.49 0.35
C THR A 367 24.54 -19.51 0.52
N TYR A 368 25.06 -19.15 1.70
CA TYR A 368 26.49 -19.17 2.03
C TYR A 368 27.15 -20.52 1.73
N LYS A 369 26.50 -21.63 2.09
CA LYS A 369 27.00 -22.99 1.84
C LYS A 369 27.14 -23.34 0.35
N LYS A 370 26.38 -22.68 -0.52
CA LYS A 370 26.36 -22.92 -1.97
C LYS A 370 27.28 -21.98 -2.74
N MET A 371 27.80 -20.94 -2.11
CA MET A 371 28.67 -19.98 -2.77
C MET A 371 30.08 -20.56 -2.95
N PRO A 372 30.72 -20.30 -4.11
CA PRO A 372 32.13 -20.65 -4.30
C PRO A 372 32.99 -19.87 -3.30
N PRO A 373 34.15 -20.42 -2.86
CA PRO A 373 35.12 -19.65 -2.09
C PRO A 373 35.53 -18.40 -2.89
N SER A 374 35.76 -17.28 -2.19
CA SER A 374 36.09 -16.04 -2.87
C SER A 374 37.44 -16.12 -3.58
N SER A 375 37.45 -15.81 -4.86
CA SER A 375 38.66 -15.47 -5.64
C SER A 375 38.82 -13.97 -5.86
N THR A 376 37.82 -13.17 -5.50
CA THR A 376 37.74 -11.72 -5.74
C THR A 376 37.83 -10.91 -4.44
N GLU A 377 37.92 -9.58 -4.57
CA GLU A 377 37.72 -8.65 -3.46
C GLU A 377 36.36 -8.90 -2.80
N GLN A 378 36.32 -8.93 -1.46
CA GLN A 378 35.09 -9.12 -0.69
C GLN A 378 34.35 -7.80 -0.50
N PHE A 379 33.02 -7.86 -0.54
CA PHE A 379 32.18 -6.73 -0.16
C PHE A 379 32.34 -6.43 1.33
N THR A 380 32.61 -5.17 1.66
CA THR A 380 32.69 -4.68 3.04
C THR A 380 31.52 -3.76 3.32
N VAL A 381 30.89 -3.96 4.47
CA VAL A 381 29.79 -3.08 4.89
C VAL A 381 30.38 -1.87 5.57
N ILE A 382 29.89 -0.69 5.22
CA ILE A 382 30.15 0.53 5.99
C ILE A 382 29.33 0.45 7.27
N GLU A 383 29.97 0.11 8.39
CA GLU A 383 29.35 0.21 9.70
C GLU A 383 29.15 1.68 10.03
N ASN A 384 27.89 2.13 9.98
CA ASN A 384 27.57 3.48 10.41
C ASN A 384 27.67 3.52 11.94
N PRO A 385 28.57 4.31 12.54
CA PRO A 385 28.88 4.24 13.98
C PRO A 385 27.77 4.73 14.92
N ALA A 386 26.56 4.96 14.39
CA ALA A 386 25.42 5.54 15.10
C ALA A 386 24.22 4.58 15.23
N GLY A 387 24.42 3.28 15.03
CA GLY A 387 23.39 2.24 15.17
C GLY A 387 23.37 1.58 16.54
#